data_AF-A0A2V2MYQ6-F1
#
_entry.id   AF-A0A2V2MYQ6-F1
#
_cell.length_a   1.000
_cell.length_b   1.000
_cell.length_c   1.000
_cell.angle_alpha   90.00
_cell.angle_beta   90.00
_cell.angle_gamma   90.00
#
_symmetry.space_group_name_H-M   'P 1'
#
loop_
_entity.id
_entity.type
_entity.pdbx_description
1 polymer ?
#
loop_
_entity_poly.entity_id
_entity_poly.type
_entity_poly.pdbx_seq_one_letter_code
_entity_poly.pdbx_strand_id
1 'polypeptide(L)'
;MAERDYTEKIPDDKSILVVSDVHLGGVEGPETINRMLHFLEKIQSGNAEVVCHPEQQDSSAAPVTKHLLPPTKIILLGDILDLWNPRHQDRNYAFLDGLIFFLKLQNIESDIIYVTGNHDEDSGEPVYSYGVDTPAKSDPAYSIYTLFKGLHGKIESLKIAWNPDHILELSPRHYPATSTHGHVHGLNAGGIHYVFVHGQQFDKQQITYSISQAIGFRFDVIDSIQEILNCSIVQEVRKSIPIMSFIGFYAIINLLAIIIPIFSGDSVSTWIRWLVGVVFAISLFGISAKGVQTFGFVQKTLPSSPLLFKACLGICIGEIVLIGIGAYFLALSVLDPLYTIGMVVFLWLFFIFIIPIVYGFISNWMYSYFFSAKNYDVKSVYEDALKSEKYTYNAEVLIFGHTHIPGTYPNTYDDIRIQGRSADGKPTLLINTGAWVRNENGIDDSFAYIDNNGVALMKWNDASRDISCTKYFPKEIIKKWSGRQSE
;
A
#
# COMPACT_ATOMS: atom_id res chain seq x y z
N MET A 1 -27.04 -9.20 -30.27
CA MET A 1 -26.52 -7.83 -30.11
C MET A 1 -25.01 -7.98 -30.21
N ALA A 2 -24.37 -7.46 -31.26
CA ALA A 2 -22.93 -7.69 -31.45
C ALA A 2 -22.16 -6.95 -30.34
N GLU A 3 -21.41 -7.70 -29.56
CA GLU A 3 -20.46 -7.20 -28.57
C GLU A 3 -19.47 -6.30 -29.33
N ARG A 4 -19.54 -4.98 -29.13
CA ARG A 4 -18.50 -4.10 -29.64
C ARG A 4 -17.27 -4.39 -28.79
N ASP A 5 -16.31 -5.08 -29.40
CA ASP A 5 -15.01 -5.31 -28.83
C ASP A 5 -14.29 -3.94 -28.69
N TYR A 6 -14.49 -3.28 -27.55
CA TYR A 6 -13.81 -2.04 -27.17
C TYR A 6 -12.38 -2.34 -26.68
N THR A 7 -11.69 -3.28 -27.32
CA THR A 7 -10.29 -3.54 -27.02
C THR A 7 -9.43 -2.48 -27.68
N GLU A 8 -8.82 -1.65 -26.84
CA GLU A 8 -7.75 -0.76 -27.23
C GLU A 8 -6.61 -1.59 -27.83
N LYS A 9 -6.23 -1.30 -29.08
CA LYS A 9 -5.14 -1.97 -29.80
C LYS A 9 -3.89 -1.10 -29.76
N ILE A 10 -2.75 -1.72 -29.44
CA ILE A 10 -1.45 -1.06 -29.50
C ILE A 10 -0.99 -0.92 -30.96
N PRO A 11 -0.52 0.26 -31.39
CA PRO A 11 0.14 0.41 -32.70
C PRO A 11 1.37 -0.49 -32.86
N ASP A 12 1.69 -0.91 -34.08
CA ASP A 12 2.79 -1.84 -34.36
C ASP A 12 4.18 -1.29 -33.99
N ASP A 13 4.32 0.03 -33.91
CA ASP A 13 5.55 0.76 -33.57
C ASP A 13 5.60 1.23 -32.11
N LYS A 14 4.70 0.73 -31.26
CA LYS A 14 4.59 1.11 -29.85
C LYS A 14 4.64 -0.08 -28.91
N SER A 15 4.89 0.20 -27.62
CA SER A 15 4.91 -0.80 -26.55
C SER A 15 4.07 -0.38 -25.34
N ILE A 16 3.91 -1.30 -24.40
CA ILE A 16 3.46 -1.01 -23.04
C ILE A 16 4.54 -1.46 -22.07
N LEU A 17 4.79 -0.64 -21.07
CA LEU A 17 5.68 -0.95 -19.95
C LEU A 17 4.85 -1.13 -18.69
N VAL A 18 5.19 -2.12 -17.87
CA VAL A 18 4.55 -2.38 -16.59
C VAL A 18 5.60 -2.50 -15.50
N VAL A 19 5.49 -1.67 -14.48
CA VAL A 19 6.40 -1.62 -13.33
C VAL A 19 5.59 -1.69 -12.05
N SER A 20 6.03 -2.45 -11.06
CA SER A 20 5.37 -2.55 -9.74
C SER A 20 6.41 -2.58 -8.61
N ASP A 21 5.94 -2.40 -7.38
CA ASP A 21 6.76 -2.58 -6.16
C ASP A 21 8.02 -1.72 -6.17
N VAL A 22 7.85 -0.43 -6.47
CA VAL A 22 8.97 0.54 -6.49
C VAL A 22 9.25 1.07 -5.08
N HIS A 23 8.23 1.26 -4.24
CA HIS A 23 8.36 1.76 -2.87
C HIS A 23 9.18 3.06 -2.76
N LEU A 24 8.88 4.06 -3.60
CA LEU A 24 9.52 5.37 -3.55
C LEU A 24 9.34 6.02 -2.17
N GLY A 25 10.42 6.56 -1.64
CA GLY A 25 10.48 7.11 -0.29
C GLY A 25 10.45 6.08 0.83
N GLY A 26 10.50 4.78 0.52
CA GLY A 26 10.56 3.69 1.48
C GLY A 26 11.94 3.49 2.11
N VAL A 27 12.05 2.47 2.96
CA VAL A 27 13.27 2.13 3.72
C VAL A 27 14.49 1.79 2.85
N GLU A 28 14.28 1.48 1.57
CA GLU A 28 15.35 1.18 0.61
C GLU A 28 16.29 2.37 0.35
N GLY A 29 15.86 3.59 0.68
CA GLY A 29 16.68 4.78 0.56
C GLY A 29 16.51 5.52 -0.77
N PRO A 30 17.23 6.65 -0.93
CA PRO A 30 17.12 7.52 -2.10
C PRO A 30 17.69 6.88 -3.38
N GLU A 31 18.39 5.75 -3.28
CA GLU A 31 18.93 5.09 -4.47
C GLU A 31 17.82 4.55 -5.38
N THR A 32 16.67 4.15 -4.82
CA THR A 32 15.57 3.61 -5.62
C THR A 32 15.03 4.63 -6.63
N ILE A 33 14.89 5.90 -6.24
CA ILE A 33 14.49 6.94 -7.20
C ILE A 33 15.57 7.16 -8.26
N ASN A 34 16.86 7.15 -7.90
CA ASN A 34 17.94 7.30 -8.89
C ASN A 34 17.93 6.18 -9.94
N ARG A 35 17.77 4.92 -9.51
CA ARG A 35 17.67 3.77 -10.42
C ARG A 35 16.48 3.91 -11.37
N MET A 36 15.31 4.28 -10.84
CA MET A 36 14.11 4.52 -11.65
C MET A 36 14.30 5.66 -12.67
N LEU A 37 14.96 6.75 -12.29
CA LEU A 37 15.21 7.87 -13.20
C LEU A 37 16.14 7.45 -14.35
N HIS A 38 17.21 6.70 -14.07
CA HIS A 38 18.10 6.18 -15.11
C HIS A 38 17.41 5.15 -16.01
N PHE A 39 16.54 4.32 -15.45
CA PHE A 39 15.70 3.42 -16.22
C PHE A 39 14.77 4.20 -17.18
N LEU A 40 14.06 5.21 -16.68
CA LEU A 40 13.20 6.05 -17.52
C LEU A 40 13.98 6.79 -18.62
N GLU A 41 15.20 7.25 -18.33
CA GLU A 41 16.10 7.84 -19.33
C GLU A 41 16.47 6.86 -20.44
N LYS A 42 16.79 5.62 -20.08
CA LYS A 42 17.09 4.55 -21.04
C LYS A 42 15.88 4.27 -21.93
N ILE A 43 14.69 4.14 -21.34
CA ILE A 43 13.43 3.93 -22.08
C ILE A 43 13.15 5.10 -23.03
N GLN A 44 13.27 6.33 -22.56
CA GLN A 44 13.00 7.53 -23.35
C GLN A 44 13.97 7.69 -24.54
N SER A 45 15.20 7.19 -24.42
CA SER A 45 16.19 7.25 -25.50
C SER A 45 15.84 6.40 -26.73
N GLY A 46 14.90 5.44 -26.61
CA GLY A 46 14.34 4.67 -27.73
C GLY A 46 15.32 3.74 -28.47
N ASN A 47 16.55 3.57 -28.00
CA ASN A 47 17.63 2.86 -28.72
C ASN A 47 18.13 1.61 -27.98
N ALA A 48 17.29 0.97 -27.18
CA ALA A 48 17.67 -0.24 -26.47
C ALA A 48 17.44 -1.47 -27.35
N GLU A 49 18.53 -2.16 -27.69
CA GLU A 49 18.48 -3.51 -28.26
C GLU A 49 18.68 -4.53 -27.15
N VAL A 50 17.78 -5.49 -27.06
CA VAL A 50 17.83 -6.52 -26.02
C VAL A 50 17.72 -7.88 -26.69
N VAL A 51 18.70 -8.75 -26.42
CA VAL A 51 18.64 -10.15 -26.87
C VAL A 51 17.74 -10.92 -25.92
N CYS A 52 16.66 -11.48 -26.46
CA CYS A 52 15.71 -12.31 -25.76
C CYS A 52 15.82 -13.76 -26.23
N HIS A 53 15.68 -14.69 -25.30
CA HIS A 53 15.52 -16.11 -25.60
C HIS A 53 14.03 -16.45 -25.52
N PRO A 54 13.38 -16.83 -26.65
CA PRO A 54 11.98 -17.23 -26.63
C PRO A 54 11.80 -18.48 -25.78
N GLU A 55 10.82 -18.46 -24.88
CA GLU A 55 10.43 -19.65 -24.12
C GLU A 55 9.80 -20.66 -25.10
N GLN A 56 10.48 -21.78 -25.37
CA GLN A 56 9.95 -22.87 -26.18
C GLN A 56 10.01 -24.20 -25.43
N GLN A 57 9.15 -25.13 -25.83
CA GLN A 57 9.16 -26.50 -25.33
C GLN A 57 10.38 -27.30 -25.84
N ASP A 58 10.97 -26.89 -26.97
CA ASP A 58 12.22 -27.41 -27.52
C ASP A 58 13.32 -26.34 -27.40
N SER A 59 14.41 -26.67 -26.70
CA SER A 59 15.50 -25.79 -26.28
C SER A 59 16.43 -25.26 -27.39
N SER A 60 15.99 -25.29 -28.66
CA SER A 60 16.81 -24.97 -29.84
C SER A 60 16.45 -23.65 -30.53
N ALA A 61 15.52 -22.86 -29.97
CA ALA A 61 15.13 -21.57 -30.53
C ALA A 61 16.32 -20.60 -30.61
N ALA A 62 16.52 -20.00 -31.78
CA ALA A 62 17.51 -18.95 -31.94
C ALA A 62 17.15 -17.72 -31.07
N PRO A 63 18.14 -17.03 -30.47
CA PRO A 63 17.91 -15.76 -29.79
C PRO A 63 17.26 -14.74 -30.74
N VAL A 64 16.35 -13.93 -30.21
CA VAL A 64 15.67 -12.86 -30.94
C VAL A 64 16.13 -11.53 -30.37
N THR A 65 16.69 -10.67 -31.21
CA THR A 65 16.98 -9.28 -30.84
C THR A 65 15.69 -8.48 -30.90
N LYS A 66 15.26 -7.90 -29.76
CA LYS A 66 14.14 -6.96 -29.69
C LYS A 66 14.68 -5.54 -29.62
N HIS A 67 14.16 -4.67 -30.47
CA HIS A 67 14.31 -3.23 -30.33
C HIS A 67 13.17 -2.74 -29.44
N LEU A 68 13.49 -2.11 -28.30
CA LEU A 68 12.46 -1.61 -27.40
C LEU A 68 11.75 -0.41 -28.05
N LEU A 69 10.47 -0.59 -28.34
CA LEU A 69 9.65 0.45 -28.95
C LEU A 69 9.25 1.49 -27.90
N PRO A 70 9.04 2.75 -28.30
CA PRO A 70 8.53 3.78 -27.40
C PRO A 70 7.19 3.35 -26.77
N PRO A 71 7.03 3.51 -25.44
CA PRO A 71 5.78 3.16 -24.80
C PRO A 71 4.66 4.09 -25.25
N THR A 72 3.48 3.53 -25.53
CA THR A 72 2.23 4.31 -25.60
C THR A 72 1.56 4.36 -24.23
N LYS A 73 1.84 3.40 -23.35
CA LYS A 73 1.40 3.40 -21.95
C LYS A 73 2.50 2.92 -21.01
N ILE A 74 2.52 3.52 -19.82
CA ILE A 74 3.31 3.06 -18.67
C ILE A 74 2.32 2.74 -17.56
N ILE A 75 2.24 1.47 -17.18
CA ILE A 75 1.39 0.96 -16.11
C ILE A 75 2.23 0.84 -14.84
N LEU A 76 1.89 1.63 -13.85
CA LEU A 76 2.45 1.61 -12.51
C LEU A 76 1.54 0.73 -11.65
N LEU A 77 1.92 -0.53 -11.47
CA LEU A 77 1.09 -1.62 -10.97
C LEU A 77 1.21 -1.82 -9.45
N GLY A 78 0.92 -0.75 -8.71
CA GLY A 78 0.85 -0.72 -7.25
C GLY A 78 2.18 -0.74 -6.52
N ASP A 79 2.13 -0.31 -5.26
CA ASP A 79 3.26 -0.13 -4.35
C ASP A 79 4.40 0.69 -4.97
N ILE A 80 4.01 1.77 -5.65
CA ILE A 80 4.91 2.73 -6.28
C ILE A 80 5.43 3.71 -5.24
N LEU A 81 4.54 4.19 -4.35
CA LEU A 81 4.92 5.00 -3.19
C LEU A 81 4.88 4.15 -1.93
N ASP A 82 5.80 4.37 -0.98
CA ASP A 82 5.76 3.68 0.31
C ASP A 82 5.20 4.57 1.42
N LEU A 83 3.87 4.68 1.50
CA LEU A 83 3.19 5.47 2.55
C LEU A 83 3.06 4.70 3.88
N TRP A 84 3.19 3.38 3.83
CA TRP A 84 3.09 2.50 5.01
C TRP A 84 4.39 2.42 5.80
N ASN A 85 5.52 2.32 5.11
CA ASN A 85 6.83 2.20 5.74
C ASN A 85 7.84 3.20 5.15
N PRO A 86 7.53 4.51 5.20
CA PRO A 86 8.42 5.51 4.64
C PRO A 86 9.76 5.55 5.39
N ARG A 87 10.79 5.99 4.67
CA ARG A 87 12.13 6.24 5.19
C ARG A 87 12.04 7.15 6.41
N HIS A 88 12.74 6.77 7.48
CA HIS A 88 12.69 7.47 8.76
C HIS A 88 11.27 7.67 9.34
N GLN A 89 10.29 6.86 8.89
CA GLN A 89 8.89 6.99 9.28
C GLN A 89 8.30 8.38 8.95
N ASP A 90 8.81 9.03 7.90
CA ASP A 90 8.34 10.35 7.44
C ASP A 90 7.80 10.23 6.01
N ARG A 91 6.46 10.31 5.87
CA ARG A 91 5.75 10.25 4.58
C ARG A 91 6.20 11.34 3.60
N ASN A 92 6.82 12.42 4.06
CA ASN A 92 7.39 13.45 3.18
C ASN A 92 8.41 12.87 2.19
N TYR A 93 9.15 11.82 2.56
CA TYR A 93 10.07 11.19 1.62
C TYR A 93 9.38 10.47 0.47
N ALA A 94 8.21 9.84 0.70
CA ALA A 94 7.41 9.26 -0.37
C ALA A 94 6.89 10.34 -1.32
N PHE A 95 6.45 11.49 -0.78
CA PHE A 95 6.02 12.63 -1.60
C PHE A 95 7.16 13.27 -2.38
N LEU A 96 8.34 13.46 -1.77
CA LEU A 96 9.50 14.07 -2.43
C LEU A 96 10.04 13.18 -3.55
N ASP A 97 10.29 11.90 -3.26
CA ASP A 97 10.81 10.95 -4.24
C ASP A 97 9.75 10.72 -5.35
N GLY A 98 8.46 10.64 -4.97
CA GLY A 98 7.33 10.56 -5.90
C GLY A 98 7.21 11.78 -6.81
N LEU A 99 7.31 13.01 -6.29
CA LEU A 99 7.23 14.23 -7.09
C LEU A 99 8.28 14.25 -8.20
N ILE A 100 9.53 13.91 -7.88
CA ILE A 100 10.62 13.85 -8.85
C ILE A 100 10.31 12.79 -9.93
N PHE A 101 9.85 11.62 -9.52
CA PHE A 101 9.48 10.53 -10.43
C PHE A 101 8.36 10.95 -11.40
N PHE A 102 7.27 11.51 -10.87
CA PHE A 102 6.12 11.93 -11.67
C PHE A 102 6.44 13.08 -12.61
N LEU A 103 7.29 14.04 -12.20
CA LEU A 103 7.78 15.08 -13.11
C LEU A 103 8.61 14.49 -14.26
N LYS A 104 9.39 13.42 -14.02
CA LYS A 104 10.10 12.72 -15.09
C LYS A 104 9.11 12.02 -16.04
N LEU A 105 8.12 11.31 -15.50
CA LEU A 105 7.07 10.65 -16.29
C LEU A 105 6.25 11.63 -17.13
N GLN A 106 6.00 12.84 -16.64
CA GLN A 106 5.27 13.88 -17.39
C GLN A 106 5.93 14.25 -18.71
N ASN A 107 7.26 14.10 -18.80
CA ASN A 107 8.05 14.39 -20.01
C ASN A 107 8.12 13.21 -20.99
N ILE A 108 7.45 12.09 -20.70
CA ILE A 108 7.37 10.94 -21.59
C ILE A 108 6.05 11.01 -22.36
N GLU A 109 6.11 10.81 -23.68
CA GLU A 109 4.95 10.77 -24.58
C GLU A 109 4.18 9.45 -24.43
N SER A 110 3.57 9.24 -23.27
CA SER A 110 2.79 8.05 -22.94
C SER A 110 1.65 8.38 -22.00
N ASP A 111 0.58 7.59 -22.08
CA ASP A 111 -0.41 7.57 -21.00
C ASP A 111 0.17 6.88 -19.77
N ILE A 112 -0.13 7.39 -18.59
CA ILE A 112 0.27 6.80 -17.33
C ILE A 112 -0.96 6.15 -16.71
N ILE A 113 -0.87 4.85 -16.39
CA ILE A 113 -1.92 4.13 -15.68
C ILE A 113 -1.39 3.82 -14.29
N TYR A 114 -1.93 4.47 -13.26
CA TYR A 114 -1.55 4.24 -11.87
C TYR A 114 -2.57 3.31 -11.22
N VAL A 115 -2.18 2.05 -11.04
CA VAL A 115 -2.95 1.08 -10.28
C VAL A 115 -2.50 1.13 -8.83
N THR A 116 -3.40 1.40 -7.89
CA THR A 116 -3.02 1.50 -6.48
C THR A 116 -2.74 0.12 -5.89
N GLY A 117 -1.64 0.00 -5.15
CA GLY A 117 -1.34 -1.11 -4.28
C GLY A 117 -1.77 -0.85 -2.85
N ASN A 118 -1.21 -1.63 -1.91
CA ASN A 118 -1.53 -1.48 -0.51
C ASN A 118 -0.71 -0.37 0.13
N HIS A 119 0.58 -0.24 -0.24
CA HIS A 119 1.47 0.79 0.31
C HIS A 119 1.10 2.21 -0.12
N ASP A 120 0.29 2.36 -1.17
CA ASP A 120 -0.15 3.63 -1.74
C ASP A 120 -1.66 3.70 -2.00
N GLU A 121 -2.45 2.90 -1.27
CA GLU A 121 -3.92 2.83 -1.39
C GLU A 121 -4.59 4.21 -1.25
N ASP A 122 -4.03 5.09 -0.42
CA ASP A 122 -4.48 6.47 -0.21
C ASP A 122 -4.54 7.26 -1.53
N SER A 123 -3.65 6.94 -2.48
CA SER A 123 -3.64 7.58 -3.79
C SER A 123 -4.91 7.31 -4.59
N GLY A 124 -5.64 6.22 -4.27
CA GLY A 124 -6.91 5.84 -4.88
C GLY A 124 -8.14 6.55 -4.29
N GLU A 125 -8.00 7.28 -3.18
CA GLU A 125 -9.10 7.98 -2.50
C GLU A 125 -9.95 8.87 -3.42
N PRO A 126 -9.39 9.62 -4.38
CA PRO A 126 -10.19 10.39 -5.32
C PRO A 126 -11.18 9.52 -6.12
N VAL A 127 -10.85 8.27 -6.44
CA VAL A 127 -11.79 7.38 -7.16
C VAL A 127 -12.97 7.00 -6.25
N TYR A 128 -12.70 6.70 -4.98
CA TYR A 128 -13.73 6.26 -4.02
C TYR A 128 -14.64 7.40 -3.54
N SER A 129 -14.07 8.57 -3.28
CA SER A 129 -14.76 9.73 -2.68
C SER A 129 -15.67 10.48 -3.66
N TYR A 130 -15.29 10.56 -4.94
CA TYR A 130 -16.12 11.23 -5.96
C TYR A 130 -17.48 10.56 -6.19
N GLY A 131 -17.67 9.32 -5.75
CA GLY A 131 -18.93 8.59 -5.88
C GLY A 131 -20.00 8.95 -4.85
N VAL A 132 -19.63 9.62 -3.75
CA VAL A 132 -20.49 9.77 -2.56
C VAL A 132 -21.08 11.18 -2.42
N ASP A 133 -20.33 12.24 -2.75
CA ASP A 133 -20.67 13.60 -2.29
C ASP A 133 -20.93 14.67 -3.36
N THR A 134 -20.77 14.37 -4.65
CA THR A 134 -20.98 15.38 -5.70
C THR A 134 -22.04 14.92 -6.72
N PRO A 135 -23.25 15.53 -6.73
CA PRO A 135 -24.02 15.50 -7.96
C PRO A 135 -23.13 16.16 -9.01
N ALA A 136 -22.88 15.45 -10.11
CA ALA A 136 -22.11 15.92 -11.26
C ALA A 136 -22.75 17.17 -11.87
N LYS A 137 -22.65 18.30 -11.17
CA LYS A 137 -22.80 19.61 -11.76
C LYS A 137 -21.49 19.83 -12.48
N SER A 138 -21.61 19.92 -13.80
CA SER A 138 -20.59 20.34 -14.73
C SER A 138 -20.07 21.71 -14.32
N ASP A 139 -19.19 21.76 -13.34
CA ASP A 139 -18.36 22.92 -13.09
C ASP A 139 -17.27 22.89 -14.16
N PRO A 140 -17.25 23.85 -15.12
CA PRO A 140 -16.28 23.87 -16.20
C PRO A 140 -14.83 24.02 -15.69
N ALA A 141 -14.61 24.42 -14.44
CA ALA A 141 -13.27 24.43 -13.84
C ALA A 141 -12.72 23.01 -13.57
N TYR A 142 -13.60 21.99 -13.49
CA TYR A 142 -13.26 20.58 -13.26
C TYR A 142 -13.31 19.72 -14.54
N SER A 143 -13.30 20.34 -15.72
CA SER A 143 -13.23 19.63 -17.02
C SER A 143 -11.93 18.81 -17.23
N ILE A 144 -11.05 18.79 -16.24
CA ILE A 144 -9.76 18.08 -16.22
C ILE A 144 -9.97 16.56 -16.01
N TYR A 145 -11.15 16.15 -15.54
CA TYR A 145 -11.40 14.77 -15.10
C TYR A 145 -12.49 14.08 -15.94
N THR A 146 -12.23 12.84 -16.36
CA THR A 146 -13.26 11.93 -16.86
C THR A 146 -13.43 10.76 -15.89
N LEU A 147 -14.66 10.54 -15.44
CA LEU A 147 -15.00 9.43 -14.54
C LEU A 147 -15.46 8.22 -15.35
N PHE A 148 -14.86 7.07 -15.11
CA PHE A 148 -15.34 5.81 -15.67
C PHE A 148 -16.26 5.13 -14.66
N LYS A 149 -17.52 4.91 -15.04
CA LYS A 149 -18.53 4.25 -14.19
C LYS A 149 -18.71 2.80 -14.60
N GLY A 150 -18.62 1.92 -13.62
CA GLY A 150 -18.88 0.50 -13.78
C GLY A 150 -20.35 0.12 -13.78
N LEU A 151 -20.59 -1.19 -13.71
CA LEU A 151 -21.90 -1.84 -13.80
C LEU A 151 -22.93 -1.36 -12.77
N HIS A 152 -22.46 -0.94 -11.60
CA HIS A 152 -23.31 -0.51 -10.50
C HIS A 152 -23.32 1.01 -10.31
N GLY A 153 -22.84 1.78 -11.30
CA GLY A 153 -22.75 3.24 -11.22
C GLY A 153 -21.68 3.77 -10.27
N LYS A 154 -20.88 2.87 -9.67
CA LYS A 154 -19.67 3.21 -8.92
C LYS A 154 -18.58 3.68 -9.88
N ILE A 155 -17.79 4.66 -9.44
CA ILE A 155 -16.61 5.11 -10.17
C ILE A 155 -15.53 4.04 -9.99
N GLU A 156 -14.94 3.60 -11.08
CA GLU A 156 -13.92 2.55 -11.08
C GLU A 156 -12.55 3.06 -11.49
N SER A 157 -12.47 4.16 -12.24
CA SER A 157 -11.22 4.86 -12.48
C SER A 157 -11.44 6.36 -12.70
N LEU A 158 -10.38 7.14 -12.47
CA LEU A 158 -10.33 8.58 -12.68
C LEU A 158 -9.27 8.89 -13.74
N LYS A 159 -9.67 9.52 -14.84
CA LYS A 159 -8.76 9.97 -15.90
C LYS A 159 -8.51 11.47 -15.78
N ILE A 160 -7.25 11.86 -15.77
CA ILE A 160 -6.77 13.24 -15.60
C ILE A 160 -5.95 13.59 -16.84
N ALA A 161 -6.11 14.79 -17.40
CA ALA A 161 -5.17 15.28 -18.40
C ALA A 161 -3.75 15.37 -17.78
N TRP A 162 -2.78 14.66 -18.36
CA TRP A 162 -1.42 14.55 -17.83
C TRP A 162 -0.46 15.50 -18.53
N ASN A 163 -0.57 15.56 -19.84
CA ASN A 163 -0.02 16.57 -20.73
C ASN A 163 -1.04 16.80 -21.88
N PRO A 164 -0.79 17.70 -22.85
CA PRO A 164 -1.81 18.06 -23.86
C PRO A 164 -2.42 16.87 -24.62
N ASP A 165 -1.65 15.79 -24.80
CA ASP A 165 -2.01 14.66 -25.65
C ASP A 165 -2.13 13.33 -24.89
N HIS A 166 -1.85 13.32 -23.57
CA HIS A 166 -1.81 12.10 -22.76
C HIS A 166 -2.58 12.22 -21.44
N ILE A 167 -2.98 11.05 -20.92
CA ILE A 167 -3.76 10.95 -19.68
C ILE A 167 -2.99 10.26 -18.56
N LEU A 168 -3.37 10.60 -17.33
CA LEU A 168 -3.09 9.83 -16.11
C LEU A 168 -4.39 9.17 -15.68
N GLU A 169 -4.46 7.85 -15.73
CA GLU A 169 -5.59 7.08 -15.24
C GLU A 169 -5.25 6.47 -13.89
N LEU A 170 -5.99 6.87 -12.86
CA LEU A 170 -5.92 6.29 -11.53
C LEU A 170 -6.97 5.19 -11.40
N SER A 171 -6.53 3.96 -11.16
CA SER A 171 -7.39 2.78 -11.08
C SER A 171 -7.15 2.01 -9.78
N PRO A 172 -8.17 1.75 -8.95
CA PRO A 172 -7.94 1.04 -7.71
C PRO A 172 -7.74 -0.47 -7.94
N ARG A 173 -6.57 -0.99 -7.50
CA ARG A 173 -6.22 -2.42 -7.37
C ARG A 173 -6.17 -3.25 -8.65
N HIS A 174 -6.77 -2.82 -9.76
CA HIS A 174 -6.75 -3.53 -11.04
C HIS A 174 -6.90 -2.57 -12.22
N TYR A 175 -6.47 -3.02 -13.40
CA TYR A 175 -6.68 -2.36 -14.68
C TYR A 175 -6.76 -3.41 -15.80
N PRO A 176 -7.57 -3.21 -16.84
CA PRO A 176 -8.60 -2.16 -16.96
C PRO A 176 -9.73 -2.26 -15.92
N ALA A 177 -10.41 -1.13 -15.67
CA ALA A 177 -11.62 -1.11 -14.87
C ALA A 177 -12.72 -2.01 -15.48
N THR A 178 -13.55 -2.65 -14.65
CA THR A 178 -14.64 -3.51 -15.10
C THR A 178 -15.69 -2.77 -15.94
N SER A 179 -16.11 -3.36 -17.07
CA SER A 179 -17.24 -2.77 -17.81
C SER A 179 -18.58 -3.18 -17.20
N THR A 180 -19.63 -2.50 -17.70
CA THR A 180 -21.05 -2.64 -17.38
C THR A 180 -21.67 -4.04 -17.55
N HIS A 181 -20.88 -5.10 -17.80
CA HIS A 181 -21.35 -6.49 -17.88
C HIS A 181 -20.64 -7.50 -16.94
N GLY A 182 -19.78 -7.06 -16.01
CA GLY A 182 -19.28 -7.91 -14.92
C GLY A 182 -18.07 -8.76 -15.33
N HIS A 183 -17.55 -8.53 -16.53
CA HIS A 183 -16.30 -9.09 -17.02
C HIS A 183 -15.25 -7.98 -17.08
N VAL A 184 -14.08 -8.25 -16.51
CA VAL A 184 -12.90 -7.37 -16.61
C VAL A 184 -12.43 -7.47 -18.06
N HIS A 185 -12.51 -6.38 -18.83
CA HIS A 185 -11.95 -6.36 -20.18
C HIS A 185 -10.44 -6.25 -20.06
N GLY A 186 -9.71 -7.15 -20.72
CA GLY A 186 -8.26 -7.01 -20.87
C GLY A 186 -7.89 -6.00 -21.95
N LEU A 187 -6.70 -5.43 -21.85
CA LEU A 187 -6.06 -4.65 -22.92
C LEU A 187 -5.56 -5.60 -24.02
N ASN A 188 -5.71 -5.25 -25.30
CA ASN A 188 -5.30 -6.12 -26.41
C ASN A 188 -3.99 -5.65 -27.06
N ALA A 189 -2.99 -6.54 -27.08
CA ALA A 189 -1.74 -6.35 -27.82
C ALA A 189 -1.47 -7.56 -28.71
N GLY A 190 -1.24 -7.36 -30.01
CA GLY A 190 -0.97 -8.47 -30.94
C GLY A 190 -2.05 -9.56 -30.99
N GLY A 191 -3.29 -9.28 -30.58
CA GLY A 191 -4.37 -10.26 -30.47
C GLY A 191 -4.30 -11.12 -29.21
N ILE A 192 -3.64 -10.65 -28.15
CA ILE A 192 -3.58 -11.27 -26.82
C ILE A 192 -4.23 -10.31 -25.83
N HIS A 193 -5.09 -10.80 -24.93
CA HIS A 193 -5.69 -10.00 -23.86
C HIS A 193 -4.85 -10.06 -22.59
N TYR A 194 -4.57 -8.88 -22.04
CA TYR A 194 -3.78 -8.65 -20.84
C TYR A 194 -4.64 -8.04 -19.75
N VAL A 195 -4.52 -8.53 -18.53
CA VAL A 195 -5.09 -7.91 -17.33
C VAL A 195 -3.97 -7.63 -16.34
N PHE A 196 -4.09 -6.51 -15.64
CA PHE A 196 -3.11 -6.00 -14.69
C PHE A 196 -3.76 -5.89 -13.32
N VAL A 197 -3.18 -6.53 -12.32
CA VAL A 197 -3.71 -6.51 -10.95
C VAL A 197 -2.61 -6.24 -9.94
N HIS A 198 -2.94 -5.52 -8.87
CA HIS A 198 -2.04 -5.50 -7.72
C HIS A 198 -2.16 -6.82 -6.95
N GLY A 199 -1.04 -7.49 -6.70
CA GLY A 199 -1.02 -8.87 -6.21
C GLY A 199 -1.55 -9.07 -4.80
N GLN A 200 -1.76 -8.01 -4.00
CA GLN A 200 -2.44 -8.10 -2.71
C GLN A 200 -3.84 -8.70 -2.83
N GLN A 201 -4.46 -8.61 -4.03
CA GLN A 201 -5.74 -9.28 -4.29
C GLN A 201 -5.68 -10.80 -4.05
N PHE A 202 -4.49 -11.41 -4.18
CA PHE A 202 -4.23 -12.83 -3.97
C PHE A 202 -3.89 -13.18 -2.52
N ASP A 203 -3.66 -12.21 -1.64
CA ASP A 203 -3.41 -12.50 -0.22
C ASP A 203 -4.59 -13.24 0.41
N LYS A 204 -4.30 -14.16 1.34
CA LYS A 204 -5.34 -14.93 2.04
C LYS A 204 -6.35 -14.02 2.74
N GLN A 205 -5.86 -12.94 3.33
CA GLN A 205 -6.66 -11.87 3.90
C GLN A 205 -6.18 -10.53 3.34
N GLN A 206 -7.12 -9.77 2.78
CA GLN A 206 -6.86 -8.37 2.46
C GLN A 206 -7.08 -7.57 3.73
N ILE A 207 -6.08 -6.81 4.16
CA ILE A 207 -6.30 -5.75 5.14
C ILE A 207 -7.02 -4.64 4.39
N THR A 208 -8.36 -4.67 4.41
CA THR A 208 -9.17 -3.54 3.94
C THR A 208 -9.40 -2.60 5.09
N TYR A 209 -8.99 -1.34 4.96
CA TYR A 209 -9.24 -0.26 5.94
C TYR A 209 -10.72 0.21 5.89
N SER A 210 -11.62 -0.75 6.03
CA SER A 210 -13.07 -0.71 5.71
C SER A 210 -13.95 0.11 6.65
N ILE A 211 -13.40 0.67 7.74
CA ILE A 211 -14.18 1.53 8.65
C ILE A 211 -14.65 2.80 7.91
N SER A 212 -13.81 3.36 7.03
CA SER A 212 -14.12 4.51 6.18
C SER A 212 -15.26 4.22 5.18
N GLN A 213 -15.28 3.02 4.59
CA GLN A 213 -16.35 2.58 3.68
C GLN A 213 -17.69 2.37 4.40
N ALA A 214 -17.66 1.91 5.66
CA ALA A 214 -18.88 1.66 6.44
C ALA A 214 -19.58 2.94 6.92
N ILE A 215 -18.82 4.03 7.11
CA ILE A 215 -19.34 5.29 7.66
C ILE A 215 -19.52 6.39 6.62
N GLY A 216 -19.03 6.21 5.39
CA GLY A 216 -19.19 7.19 4.29
C GLY A 216 -18.37 8.47 4.47
N PHE A 217 -17.43 8.51 5.42
CA PHE A 217 -16.45 9.58 5.60
C PHE A 217 -15.11 8.98 6.06
N ARG A 218 -14.00 9.71 5.88
CA ARG A 218 -12.67 9.26 6.30
C ARG A 218 -12.62 9.13 7.84
N PHE A 219 -12.63 7.90 8.34
CA PHE A 219 -12.19 7.56 9.69
C PHE A 219 -11.47 6.22 9.60
N ASP A 220 -10.20 6.29 9.24
CA ASP A 220 -9.33 5.16 9.47
C ASP A 220 -8.75 5.34 10.86
N VAL A 221 -9.25 4.54 11.81
CA VAL A 221 -8.74 4.50 13.17
C VAL A 221 -7.25 4.17 13.14
N ILE A 222 -6.83 3.20 12.32
CA ILE A 222 -5.44 2.76 12.24
C ILE A 222 -4.58 3.84 11.58
N ASP A 223 -5.04 4.49 10.53
CA ASP A 223 -4.30 5.56 9.85
C ASP A 223 -4.27 6.84 10.69
N SER A 224 -5.34 7.18 11.41
CA SER A 224 -5.35 8.26 12.41
C SER A 224 -4.40 7.94 13.56
N ILE A 225 -4.36 6.67 13.99
CA ILE A 225 -3.39 6.19 14.98
C ILE A 225 -1.99 6.11 14.41
N GLN A 226 -1.79 5.78 13.15
CA GLN A 226 -0.49 5.75 12.48
C GLN A 226 0.02 7.17 12.22
N GLU A 227 -0.83 8.12 11.85
CA GLU A 227 -0.53 9.55 11.79
C GLU A 227 -0.18 10.08 13.17
N ILE A 228 -0.93 9.69 14.22
CA ILE A 228 -0.57 9.98 15.61
C ILE A 228 0.78 9.33 15.97
N LEU A 229 1.02 8.07 15.58
CA LEU A 229 2.24 7.30 15.86
C LEU A 229 3.48 7.81 15.13
N ASN A 230 3.29 8.30 13.92
CA ASN A 230 4.32 8.86 13.06
C ASN A 230 4.55 10.35 13.36
N CYS A 231 3.68 10.96 14.16
CA CYS A 231 3.93 12.27 14.73
C CYS A 231 5.23 12.22 15.57
N SER A 232 6.12 13.19 15.36
CA SER A 232 7.47 13.19 15.95
C SER A 232 7.51 13.00 17.47
N ILE A 233 6.46 13.44 18.17
CA ILE A 233 6.29 13.25 19.62
C ILE A 233 6.03 11.79 19.97
N VAL A 234 5.18 11.10 19.21
CA VAL A 234 4.89 9.68 19.50
C VAL A 234 6.07 8.80 19.15
N GLN A 235 6.88 9.16 18.14
CA GLN A 235 8.15 8.48 17.90
C GLN A 235 9.14 8.60 19.07
N GLU A 236 9.18 9.75 19.76
CA GLU A 236 9.96 9.90 21.00
C GLU A 236 9.34 9.12 22.17
N VAL A 237 8.01 9.15 22.31
CA VAL A 237 7.28 8.34 23.32
C VAL A 237 7.40 6.85 23.05
N ARG A 238 7.61 6.43 21.80
CA ARG A 238 7.82 5.03 21.40
C ARG A 238 9.03 4.42 22.10
N LYS A 239 10.10 5.20 22.30
CA LYS A 239 11.28 4.80 23.09
C LYS A 239 10.92 4.54 24.56
N SER A 240 9.87 5.18 25.05
CA SER A 240 9.33 5.03 26.39
C SER A 240 8.19 4.01 26.48
N ILE A 241 7.79 3.33 25.39
CA ILE A 241 6.75 2.29 25.43
C ILE A 241 7.03 1.20 26.45
N PRO A 242 8.25 0.66 26.62
CA PRO A 242 8.51 -0.33 27.66
C PRO A 242 8.18 0.20 29.06
N ILE A 243 8.47 1.48 29.32
CA ILE A 243 8.20 2.16 30.58
C ILE A 243 6.68 2.41 30.72
N MET A 244 6.02 2.89 29.67
CA MET A 244 4.57 3.14 29.66
C MET A 244 3.75 1.85 29.80
N SER A 245 4.17 0.76 29.14
CA SER A 245 3.55 -0.56 29.26
C SER A 245 3.76 -1.16 30.65
N PHE A 246 4.94 -0.98 31.25
CA PHE A 246 5.20 -1.36 32.64
C PHE A 246 4.29 -0.58 33.60
N ILE A 247 4.17 0.73 33.41
CA ILE A 247 3.27 1.61 34.18
C ILE A 247 1.80 1.20 34.01
N GLY A 248 1.35 0.93 32.78
CA GLY A 248 -0.03 0.51 32.49
C GLY A 248 -0.36 -0.85 33.08
N PHE A 249 0.54 -1.83 32.95
CA PHE A 249 0.40 -3.14 33.60
C PHE A 249 0.31 -3.01 35.12
N TYR A 250 1.16 -2.18 35.70
CA TYR A 250 1.16 -1.91 37.13
C TYR A 250 -0.13 -1.17 37.57
N ALA A 251 -0.63 -0.23 36.77
CA ALA A 251 -1.90 0.44 37.00
C ALA A 251 -3.09 -0.54 36.98
N ILE A 252 -3.10 -1.51 36.07
CA ILE A 252 -4.10 -2.59 36.02
C ILE A 252 -4.01 -3.47 37.27
N ILE A 253 -2.80 -3.85 37.70
CA ILE A 253 -2.62 -4.61 38.96
C ILE A 253 -3.16 -3.84 40.17
N ASN A 254 -2.95 -2.52 40.23
CA ASN A 254 -3.47 -1.71 41.33
C ASN A 254 -4.99 -1.57 41.27
N LEU A 255 -5.58 -1.40 40.08
CA LEU A 255 -7.03 -1.41 39.92
C LEU A 255 -7.63 -2.76 40.38
N LEU A 256 -7.02 -3.86 39.98
CA LEU A 256 -7.42 -5.20 40.41
C LEU A 256 -7.25 -5.37 41.93
N ALA A 257 -6.21 -4.80 42.54
CA ALA A 257 -5.99 -4.81 43.99
C ALA A 257 -6.91 -3.87 44.79
N ILE A 258 -7.65 -2.97 44.12
CA ILE A 258 -8.76 -2.20 44.72
C ILE A 258 -10.05 -3.02 44.64
N ILE A 259 -10.27 -3.73 43.54
CA ILE A 259 -11.48 -4.54 43.31
C ILE A 259 -11.44 -5.85 44.10
N ILE A 260 -10.26 -6.43 44.33
CA ILE A 260 -10.07 -7.70 45.04
C ILE A 260 -9.70 -7.42 46.51
N PRO A 261 -10.61 -7.68 47.48
CA PRO A 261 -10.41 -7.36 48.90
C PRO A 261 -9.25 -8.10 49.59
N ILE A 262 -8.65 -9.09 48.92
CA ILE A 262 -7.55 -9.90 49.47
C ILE A 262 -6.24 -9.10 49.58
N PHE A 263 -6.13 -7.95 48.91
CA PHE A 263 -4.94 -7.07 48.94
C PHE A 263 -5.11 -5.79 49.77
N SER A 264 -6.22 -5.62 50.51
CA SER A 264 -6.56 -4.38 51.21
C SER A 264 -6.01 -4.25 52.64
N GLY A 265 -5.20 -5.21 53.11
CA GLY A 265 -4.71 -5.24 54.48
C GLY A 265 -3.19 -5.20 54.54
N ASP A 266 -2.59 -4.04 54.32
CA ASP A 266 -1.29 -3.65 54.90
C ASP A 266 -0.90 -2.22 54.48
N SER A 267 -0.38 -1.44 55.42
CA SER A 267 0.08 -0.05 55.23
C SER A 267 1.19 0.09 54.17
N VAL A 268 1.94 -0.99 53.93
CA VAL A 268 2.97 -1.09 52.89
C VAL A 268 2.35 -0.98 51.49
N SER A 269 1.15 -1.52 51.27
CA SER A 269 0.45 -1.44 49.98
C SER A 269 0.03 -0.01 49.64
N THR A 270 -0.34 0.79 50.65
CA THR A 270 -0.73 2.19 50.49
C THR A 270 0.46 3.05 50.07
N TRP A 271 1.60 2.93 50.74
CA TRP A 271 2.80 3.72 50.40
C TRP A 271 3.32 3.42 48.99
N ILE A 272 3.29 2.15 48.58
CA ILE A 272 3.70 1.75 47.24
C ILE A 272 2.74 2.33 46.19
N ARG A 273 1.41 2.29 46.42
CA ARG A 273 0.40 2.93 45.55
C ARG A 273 0.66 4.43 45.37
N TRP A 274 1.01 5.11 46.45
CA TRP A 274 1.37 6.53 46.44
C TRP A 274 2.64 6.82 45.64
N LEU A 275 3.71 6.08 45.91
CA LEU A 275 4.99 6.26 45.21
C LEU A 275 4.80 6.11 43.70
N VAL A 276 4.06 5.08 43.28
CA VAL A 276 3.76 4.85 41.87
C VAL A 276 2.89 5.97 41.31
N GLY A 277 1.85 6.40 42.03
CA GLY A 277 0.99 7.51 41.60
C GLY A 277 1.77 8.82 41.40
N VAL A 278 2.75 9.10 42.26
CA VAL A 278 3.64 10.27 42.15
C VAL A 278 4.58 10.15 40.96
N VAL A 279 5.28 9.02 40.81
CA VAL A 279 6.16 8.77 39.65
C VAL A 279 5.36 8.87 38.34
N PHE A 280 4.13 8.37 38.36
CA PHE A 280 3.20 8.44 37.24
C PHE A 280 2.81 9.88 36.90
N ALA A 281 2.33 10.66 37.88
CA ALA A 281 1.94 12.05 37.67
C ALA A 281 3.12 12.90 37.15
N ILE A 282 4.35 12.67 37.65
CA ILE A 282 5.55 13.35 37.16
C ILE A 282 5.85 12.98 35.70
N SER A 283 5.68 11.71 35.33
CA SER A 283 5.94 11.22 33.98
C SER A 283 4.93 11.78 32.97
N LEU A 284 3.63 11.73 33.30
CA LEU A 284 2.57 12.26 32.46
C LEU A 284 2.65 13.78 32.33
N PHE A 285 3.02 14.49 33.40
CA PHE A 285 3.33 15.92 33.35
C PHE A 285 4.51 16.22 32.43
N GLY A 286 5.60 15.44 32.51
CA GLY A 286 6.75 15.59 31.63
C GLY A 286 6.40 15.42 30.15
N ILE A 287 5.61 14.41 29.81
CA ILE A 287 5.12 14.16 28.44
C ILE A 287 4.22 15.31 27.98
N SER A 288 3.27 15.71 28.81
CA SER A 288 2.30 16.78 28.49
C SER A 288 2.99 18.13 28.34
N ALA A 289 3.93 18.47 29.23
CA ALA A 289 4.72 19.70 29.16
C ALA A 289 5.59 19.73 27.89
N LYS A 290 6.17 18.59 27.50
CA LYS A 290 6.88 18.46 26.22
C LYS A 290 5.93 18.63 25.03
N GLY A 291 4.71 18.10 25.11
CA GLY A 291 3.66 18.35 24.12
C GLY A 291 3.31 19.84 23.99
N VAL A 292 3.14 20.55 25.12
CA VAL A 292 2.94 22.01 25.17
C VAL A 292 4.10 22.74 24.50
N GLN A 293 5.35 22.35 24.79
CA GLN A 293 6.54 22.95 24.18
C GLN A 293 6.55 22.73 22.66
N THR A 294 6.33 21.50 22.22
CA THR A 294 6.42 21.15 20.80
C THR A 294 5.29 21.81 20.00
N PHE A 295 4.02 21.64 20.41
CA PHE A 295 2.90 22.17 19.64
C PHE A 295 2.70 23.68 19.82
N GLY A 296 3.10 24.23 20.97
CA GLY A 296 3.01 25.68 21.23
C GLY A 296 4.12 26.49 20.54
N PHE A 297 5.32 25.92 20.38
CA PHE A 297 6.49 26.68 19.95
C PHE A 297 7.21 26.11 18.73
N VAL A 298 7.46 24.79 18.69
CA VAL A 298 8.26 24.16 17.63
C VAL A 298 7.44 23.94 16.36
N GLN A 299 6.24 23.36 16.51
CA GLN A 299 5.36 22.94 15.42
C GLN A 299 4.10 23.79 15.34
N LYS A 300 4.13 25.03 15.84
CA LYS A 300 2.95 25.92 15.94
C LYS A 300 2.20 26.17 14.63
N THR A 301 2.86 25.93 13.50
CA THR A 301 2.33 26.16 12.15
C THR A 301 1.48 25.01 11.62
N LEU A 302 1.49 23.84 12.26
CA LEU A 302 0.63 22.73 11.83
C LEU A 302 -0.85 23.03 12.16
N PRO A 303 -1.80 22.68 11.29
CA PRO A 303 -3.23 22.94 11.51
C PRO A 303 -3.78 22.35 12.81
N SER A 304 -3.24 21.20 13.24
CA SER A 304 -3.63 20.49 14.46
C SER A 304 -2.97 21.03 15.74
N SER A 305 -1.87 21.77 15.64
CA SER A 305 -1.09 22.24 16.79
C SER A 305 -1.86 23.06 17.81
N PRO A 306 -2.79 23.97 17.43
CA PRO A 306 -3.58 24.71 18.43
C PRO A 306 -4.47 23.81 19.28
N LEU A 307 -5.04 22.76 18.70
CA LEU A 307 -5.89 21.80 19.43
C LEU A 307 -5.03 20.93 20.35
N LEU A 308 -3.93 20.39 19.85
CA LEU A 308 -3.01 19.54 20.61
C LEU A 308 -2.33 20.31 21.74
N PHE A 309 -1.92 21.56 21.50
CA PHE A 309 -1.42 22.46 22.54
C PHE A 309 -2.45 22.64 23.66
N LYS A 310 -3.70 22.93 23.32
CA LYS A 310 -4.78 23.09 24.32
C LYS A 310 -5.04 21.80 25.09
N ALA A 311 -4.99 20.65 24.41
CA ALA A 311 -5.14 19.35 25.05
C ALA A 311 -4.00 19.07 26.05
N CYS A 312 -2.74 19.22 25.62
CA CYS A 312 -1.58 19.02 26.48
C CYS A 312 -1.54 20.02 27.65
N LEU A 313 -1.88 21.29 27.39
CA LEU A 313 -1.97 22.32 28.44
C LEU A 313 -3.09 22.00 29.42
N GLY A 314 -4.24 21.54 28.93
CA GLY A 314 -5.36 21.09 29.75
C GLY A 314 -4.97 19.92 30.65
N ILE A 315 -4.20 18.96 30.15
CA ILE A 315 -3.66 17.85 30.95
C ILE A 315 -2.71 18.37 32.03
N CYS A 316 -1.73 19.23 31.68
CA CYS A 316 -0.80 19.80 32.67
C CYS A 316 -1.53 20.58 33.78
N ILE A 317 -2.51 21.41 33.43
CA ILE A 317 -3.29 22.17 34.40
C ILE A 317 -4.14 21.22 35.26
N GLY A 318 -4.78 20.24 34.63
CA GLY A 318 -5.57 19.20 35.31
C GLY A 318 -4.74 18.43 36.33
N GLU A 319 -3.50 18.06 35.99
CA GLU A 319 -2.57 17.39 36.89
C GLU A 319 -2.16 18.26 38.08
N ILE A 320 -1.81 19.53 37.85
CA ILE A 320 -1.46 20.46 38.94
C ILE A 320 -2.63 20.59 39.92
N VAL A 321 -3.85 20.72 39.40
CA VAL A 321 -5.08 20.80 40.21
C VAL A 321 -5.30 19.49 40.97
N LEU A 322 -5.18 18.33 40.31
CA LEU A 322 -5.35 17.02 40.95
C LEU A 322 -4.29 16.75 42.02
N ILE A 323 -3.03 17.17 41.82
CA ILE A 323 -1.97 17.07 42.82
C ILE A 323 -2.28 17.97 44.02
N GLY A 324 -2.73 19.21 43.80
CA GLY A 324 -3.10 20.13 44.87
C GLY A 324 -4.30 19.62 45.68
N ILE A 325 -5.33 19.12 44.99
CA ILE A 325 -6.49 18.46 45.59
C ILE A 325 -6.06 17.20 46.35
N GLY A 326 -5.24 16.35 45.75
CA GLY A 326 -4.72 15.14 46.37
C GLY A 326 -3.91 15.42 47.63
N ALA A 327 -3.04 16.42 47.63
CA ALA A 327 -2.29 16.86 48.80
C ALA A 327 -3.22 17.40 49.91
N TYR A 328 -4.26 18.15 49.54
CA TYR A 328 -5.27 18.63 50.48
C TYR A 328 -6.09 17.48 51.10
N PHE A 329 -6.51 16.50 50.30
CA PHE A 329 -7.25 15.33 50.78
C PHE A 329 -6.36 14.30 51.51
N LEU A 330 -5.06 14.26 51.24
CA LEU A 330 -4.06 13.54 52.04
C LEU A 330 -3.99 14.09 53.46
N ALA A 331 -4.10 15.40 53.62
CA ALA A 331 -4.21 16.02 54.94
C ALA A 331 -5.54 15.65 55.65
N LEU A 332 -6.56 15.18 54.92
CA LEU A 332 -7.89 14.86 55.44
C LEU A 332 -8.23 13.36 55.50
N SER A 333 -7.37 12.48 54.98
CA SER A 333 -7.57 11.01 54.94
C SER A 333 -8.82 10.54 54.14
N VAL A 334 -9.24 11.28 53.09
CA VAL A 334 -10.47 10.98 52.28
C VAL A 334 -10.14 10.61 50.82
N LEU A 335 -9.06 9.87 50.58
CA LEU A 335 -8.38 9.81 49.27
C LEU A 335 -8.88 8.80 48.24
N ASP A 336 -9.67 7.80 48.62
CA ASP A 336 -9.96 6.68 47.72
C ASP A 336 -10.77 7.05 46.46
N PRO A 337 -11.78 7.93 46.49
CA PRO A 337 -12.61 8.18 45.30
C PRO A 337 -11.89 8.95 44.18
N LEU A 338 -11.08 9.96 44.53
CA LEU A 338 -10.41 10.81 43.54
C LEU A 338 -9.23 10.11 42.87
N TYR A 339 -8.48 9.30 43.63
CA TYR A 339 -7.47 8.40 43.07
C TYR A 339 -8.10 7.42 42.06
N THR A 340 -9.26 6.85 42.41
CA THR A 340 -9.98 5.93 41.53
C THR A 340 -10.42 6.62 40.23
N ILE A 341 -10.97 7.85 40.29
CA ILE A 341 -11.36 8.59 39.09
C ILE A 341 -10.15 8.89 38.19
N GLY A 342 -9.03 9.35 38.77
CA GLY A 342 -7.80 9.61 38.01
C GLY A 342 -7.25 8.36 37.31
N MET A 343 -7.29 7.22 38.01
CA MET A 343 -6.90 5.92 37.45
C MET A 343 -7.82 5.45 36.33
N VAL A 344 -9.14 5.66 36.45
CA VAL A 344 -10.11 5.30 35.39
C VAL A 344 -9.89 6.15 34.13
N VAL A 345 -9.72 7.47 34.28
CA VAL A 345 -9.43 8.36 33.14
C VAL A 345 -8.11 7.98 32.49
N PHE A 346 -7.08 7.67 33.28
CA PHE A 346 -5.81 7.20 32.74
C PHE A 346 -5.95 5.87 32.00
N LEU A 347 -6.61 4.86 32.57
CA LEU A 347 -6.82 3.59 31.89
C LEU A 347 -7.59 3.80 30.59
N TRP A 348 -8.58 4.69 30.58
CA TRP A 348 -9.31 5.05 29.36
C TRP A 348 -8.38 5.67 28.31
N LEU A 349 -7.55 6.65 28.66
CA LEU A 349 -6.56 7.25 27.75
C LEU A 349 -5.50 6.22 27.31
N PHE A 350 -4.99 5.41 28.24
CA PHE A 350 -4.03 4.34 27.98
C PHE A 350 -4.62 3.33 27.01
N PHE A 351 -5.86 2.89 27.19
CA PHE A 351 -6.52 1.98 26.27
C PHE A 351 -6.73 2.63 24.89
N ILE A 352 -7.13 3.90 24.84
CA ILE A 352 -7.32 4.62 23.58
C ILE A 352 -6.01 4.80 22.81
N PHE A 353 -4.89 5.06 23.49
CA PHE A 353 -3.61 5.28 22.82
C PHE A 353 -2.80 4.00 22.62
N ILE A 354 -2.82 3.04 23.55
CA ILE A 354 -1.96 1.85 23.53
C ILE A 354 -2.62 0.68 22.80
N ILE A 355 -3.93 0.43 22.96
CA ILE A 355 -4.59 -0.68 22.23
C ILE A 355 -4.33 -0.54 20.74
N PRO A 356 -4.49 0.64 20.12
CA PRO A 356 -4.28 0.74 18.68
C PRO A 356 -2.84 0.54 18.24
N ILE A 357 -1.87 0.96 19.06
CA ILE A 357 -0.44 0.72 18.80
C ILE A 357 -0.14 -0.76 18.85
N VAL A 358 -0.64 -1.44 19.88
CA VAL A 358 -0.47 -2.88 20.07
C VAL A 358 -1.21 -3.65 18.98
N TYR A 359 -2.42 -3.24 18.62
CA TYR A 359 -3.18 -3.82 17.53
C TYR A 359 -2.46 -3.64 16.18
N GLY A 360 -2.01 -2.43 15.85
CA GLY A 360 -1.25 -2.18 14.62
C GLY A 360 0.04 -3.00 14.56
N PHE A 361 0.76 -3.11 15.68
CA PHE A 361 1.94 -3.96 15.78
C PHE A 361 1.62 -5.45 15.59
N ILE A 362 0.62 -5.97 16.31
CA ILE A 362 0.20 -7.38 16.22
C ILE A 362 -0.36 -7.69 14.83
N SER A 363 -1.18 -6.80 14.26
CA SER A 363 -1.76 -6.95 12.93
C SER A 363 -0.66 -6.99 11.87
N ASN A 364 0.30 -6.05 11.90
CA ASN A 364 1.41 -6.05 10.97
C ASN A 364 2.29 -7.30 11.14
N TRP A 365 2.56 -7.71 12.37
CA TRP A 365 3.33 -8.92 12.67
C TRP A 365 2.60 -10.18 12.18
N MET A 366 1.32 -10.32 12.48
CA MET A 366 0.48 -11.43 12.03
C MET A 366 0.37 -11.47 10.51
N TYR A 367 0.16 -10.33 9.87
CA TYR A 367 0.06 -10.24 8.41
C TYR A 367 1.37 -10.64 7.75
N SER A 368 2.49 -10.04 8.16
CA SER A 368 3.82 -10.37 7.63
C SER A 368 4.17 -11.85 7.82
N TYR A 369 3.77 -12.46 8.93
CA TYR A 369 4.13 -13.83 9.25
C TYR A 369 3.18 -14.90 8.69
N PHE A 370 1.86 -14.66 8.69
CA PHE A 370 0.86 -15.69 8.36
C PHE A 370 0.09 -15.44 7.07
N PHE A 371 -0.02 -14.19 6.60
CA PHE A 371 -1.00 -13.83 5.57
C PHE A 371 -0.41 -13.16 4.32
N SER A 372 0.80 -12.60 4.41
CA SER A 372 1.48 -11.91 3.32
C SER A 372 2.02 -12.90 2.28
N ALA A 373 1.72 -12.64 1.01
CA ALA A 373 2.33 -13.34 -0.11
C ALA A 373 3.67 -12.73 -0.57
N LYS A 374 4.27 -11.80 0.20
CA LYS A 374 5.46 -11.02 -0.17
C LYS A 374 6.67 -11.83 -0.63
N ASN A 375 6.77 -13.11 -0.31
CA ASN A 375 7.87 -13.99 -0.73
C ASN A 375 7.38 -15.22 -1.50
N TYR A 376 6.15 -15.19 -2.01
CA TYR A 376 5.60 -16.31 -2.77
C TYR A 376 6.11 -16.23 -4.20
N ASP A 377 6.54 -17.37 -4.74
CA ASP A 377 6.80 -17.48 -6.16
C ASP A 377 5.49 -17.41 -6.95
N VAL A 378 5.60 -17.07 -8.23
CA VAL A 378 4.43 -16.87 -9.11
C VAL A 378 3.50 -18.08 -9.14
N LYS A 379 4.07 -19.29 -9.05
CA LYS A 379 3.32 -20.54 -9.02
C LYS A 379 2.46 -20.64 -7.74
N SER A 380 3.04 -20.39 -6.57
CA SER A 380 2.31 -20.48 -5.30
C SER A 380 1.18 -19.46 -5.23
N VAL A 381 1.42 -18.23 -5.70
CA VAL A 381 0.37 -17.19 -5.80
C VAL A 381 -0.78 -17.69 -6.68
N TYR A 382 -0.47 -18.27 -7.83
CA TYR A 382 -1.47 -18.77 -8.76
C TYR A 382 -2.31 -19.91 -8.17
N GLU A 383 -1.66 -20.91 -7.58
CA GLU A 383 -2.35 -22.05 -6.99
C GLU A 383 -3.30 -21.62 -5.86
N ASP A 384 -2.91 -20.65 -5.04
CA ASP A 384 -3.75 -20.12 -3.96
C ASP A 384 -4.88 -19.21 -4.50
N ALA A 385 -4.62 -18.39 -5.52
CA ALA A 385 -5.64 -17.61 -6.22
C ALA A 385 -6.72 -18.52 -6.84
N LEU A 386 -6.32 -19.63 -7.45
CA LEU A 386 -7.23 -20.61 -8.03
C LEU A 386 -8.07 -21.36 -6.99
N LYS A 387 -7.50 -21.71 -5.83
CA LYS A 387 -8.23 -22.39 -4.75
C LYS A 387 -9.30 -21.51 -4.12
N SER A 388 -9.12 -20.19 -4.15
CA SER A 388 -9.96 -19.25 -3.43
C SER A 388 -11.13 -18.70 -4.24
N GLU A 389 -11.32 -19.14 -5.50
CA GLU A 389 -12.31 -18.58 -6.45
C GLU A 389 -12.24 -17.05 -6.60
N LYS A 390 -11.17 -16.40 -6.13
CA LYS A 390 -10.92 -14.96 -6.22
C LYS A 390 -10.62 -14.50 -7.65
N TYR A 391 -10.58 -15.43 -8.59
CA TYR A 391 -10.16 -15.20 -9.96
C TYR A 391 -11.35 -15.03 -10.89
N THR A 392 -11.62 -13.79 -11.30
CA THR A 392 -12.76 -13.44 -12.18
C THR A 392 -12.31 -12.81 -13.51
N TYR A 393 -11.02 -12.90 -13.85
CA TYR A 393 -10.43 -12.21 -15.00
C TYR A 393 -10.43 -13.08 -16.25
N ASN A 394 -11.03 -12.61 -17.35
CA ASN A 394 -10.98 -13.33 -18.63
C ASN A 394 -9.86 -12.77 -19.50
N ALA A 395 -8.65 -13.32 -19.38
CA ALA A 395 -7.47 -12.88 -20.14
C ALA A 395 -6.51 -14.04 -20.40
N GLU A 396 -5.73 -13.99 -21.48
CA GLU A 396 -4.66 -14.96 -21.72
C GLU A 396 -3.45 -14.72 -20.83
N VAL A 397 -3.12 -13.46 -20.56
CA VAL A 397 -1.98 -13.05 -19.73
C VAL A 397 -2.46 -12.20 -18.56
N LEU A 398 -2.04 -12.59 -17.35
CA LEU A 398 -2.19 -11.75 -16.17
C LEU A 398 -0.82 -11.27 -15.69
N ILE A 399 -0.71 -9.96 -15.51
CA ILE A 399 0.48 -9.31 -14.96
C ILE A 399 0.14 -8.76 -13.59
N PHE A 400 1.00 -9.00 -12.60
CA PHE A 400 0.80 -8.54 -11.23
C PHE A 400 2.10 -8.09 -10.56
N GLY A 401 1.97 -7.33 -9.47
CA GLY A 401 3.04 -6.99 -8.52
C GLY A 401 2.87 -7.68 -7.16
N HIS A 402 3.47 -7.16 -6.08
CA HIS A 402 3.31 -7.51 -4.64
C HIS A 402 4.30 -8.53 -4.04
N THR A 403 4.79 -9.52 -4.79
CA THR A 403 5.53 -10.64 -4.16
C THR A 403 7.05 -10.53 -4.18
N HIS A 404 7.63 -9.35 -4.47
CA HIS A 404 9.07 -9.01 -4.42
C HIS A 404 10.05 -9.97 -5.17
N ILE A 405 9.52 -11.03 -5.79
CA ILE A 405 10.23 -12.10 -6.47
C ILE A 405 9.63 -12.15 -7.87
N PRO A 406 10.28 -11.51 -8.85
CA PRO A 406 9.77 -11.48 -10.20
C PRO A 406 9.83 -12.88 -10.79
N GLY A 407 8.92 -13.15 -11.71
CA GLY A 407 8.87 -14.48 -12.30
C GLY A 407 7.69 -14.67 -13.23
N THR A 408 7.60 -15.89 -13.76
CA THR A 408 6.60 -16.24 -14.76
C THR A 408 6.09 -17.65 -14.49
N TYR A 409 4.80 -17.88 -14.68
CA TYR A 409 4.24 -19.22 -14.63
C TYR A 409 3.36 -19.46 -15.86
N PRO A 410 3.82 -20.26 -16.84
CA PRO A 410 2.97 -20.73 -17.92
C PRO A 410 2.04 -21.82 -17.38
N ASN A 411 0.75 -21.55 -17.40
CA ASN A 411 -0.28 -22.53 -17.05
C ASN A 411 -0.61 -23.34 -18.31
N THR A 412 0.11 -24.45 -18.51
CA THR A 412 0.00 -25.26 -19.73
C THR A 412 -1.22 -26.17 -19.70
N TYR A 413 -1.63 -26.63 -20.89
CA TYR A 413 -2.77 -27.55 -21.07
C TYR A 413 -2.66 -28.83 -20.23
N ASP A 414 -1.44 -29.33 -19.99
CA ASP A 414 -1.22 -30.52 -19.16
C ASP A 414 -1.50 -30.25 -17.68
N ASP A 415 -1.15 -29.08 -17.15
CA ASP A 415 -1.51 -28.68 -15.78
C ASP A 415 -3.04 -28.57 -15.62
N ILE A 416 -3.72 -28.02 -16.62
CA ILE A 416 -5.18 -27.89 -16.65
C ILE A 416 -5.86 -29.28 -16.68
N ARG A 417 -5.32 -30.21 -17.49
CA ARG A 417 -5.86 -31.58 -17.65
C ARG A 417 -5.59 -32.46 -16.43
N ILE A 418 -4.39 -32.38 -15.84
CA ILE A 418 -4.00 -33.13 -14.63
C ILE A 418 -4.83 -32.65 -13.42
N GLN A 419 -5.15 -31.36 -13.35
CA GLN A 419 -5.99 -30.80 -12.29
C GLN A 419 -7.51 -31.00 -12.53
N GLY A 420 -7.92 -31.59 -13.67
CA GLY A 420 -9.31 -31.89 -13.98
C GLY A 420 -10.21 -30.66 -14.14
N ARG A 421 -9.66 -29.52 -14.58
CA ARG A 421 -10.38 -28.24 -14.65
C ARG A 421 -10.62 -27.82 -16.11
N SER A 422 -11.75 -27.18 -16.38
CA SER A 422 -11.98 -26.51 -17.69
C SER A 422 -11.02 -25.33 -17.84
N ALA A 423 -10.48 -25.15 -19.06
CA ALA A 423 -9.65 -24.01 -19.45
C ALA A 423 -10.46 -22.70 -19.59
N ASP A 424 -11.79 -22.76 -19.49
CA ASP A 424 -12.67 -21.63 -19.78
C ASP A 424 -12.42 -20.45 -18.81
N GLY A 425 -11.87 -19.36 -19.36
CA GLY A 425 -11.78 -18.06 -18.71
C GLY A 425 -10.62 -17.85 -17.74
N LYS A 426 -9.55 -18.68 -17.77
CA LYS A 426 -8.37 -18.53 -16.90
C LYS A 426 -7.10 -18.14 -17.69
N PRO A 427 -6.15 -17.42 -17.06
CA PRO A 427 -4.91 -17.01 -17.68
C PRO A 427 -4.05 -18.22 -17.96
N THR A 428 -3.43 -18.15 -19.13
CA THR A 428 -2.46 -19.14 -19.61
C THR A 428 -1.04 -18.76 -19.25
N LEU A 429 -0.80 -17.49 -18.93
CA LEU A 429 0.50 -16.99 -18.50
C LEU A 429 0.32 -15.99 -17.37
N LEU A 430 1.07 -16.19 -16.29
CA LEU A 430 1.20 -15.23 -15.21
C LEU A 430 2.60 -14.64 -15.21
N ILE A 431 2.68 -13.33 -14.99
CA ILE A 431 3.94 -12.59 -14.90
C ILE A 431 3.90 -11.72 -13.64
N ASN A 432 4.84 -11.93 -12.73
CA ASN A 432 5.07 -11.01 -11.62
C ASN A 432 6.20 -10.05 -11.97
N THR A 433 5.93 -8.75 -11.88
CA THR A 433 6.92 -7.68 -12.10
C THR A 433 7.58 -7.17 -10.80
N GLY A 434 7.05 -7.55 -9.64
CA GLY A 434 7.44 -6.96 -8.36
C GLY A 434 8.87 -7.29 -7.94
N ALA A 435 9.77 -6.29 -7.97
CA ALA A 435 11.19 -6.53 -7.71
C ALA A 435 12.11 -5.30 -7.53
N TRP A 436 11.58 -4.07 -7.50
CA TRP A 436 12.42 -2.85 -7.33
C TRP A 436 12.82 -2.58 -5.88
N VAL A 437 12.49 -3.51 -4.99
CA VAL A 437 12.87 -3.56 -3.58
C VAL A 437 13.95 -4.61 -3.37
N ARG A 438 14.86 -4.37 -2.43
CA ARG A 438 15.83 -5.39 -2.01
C ARG A 438 15.14 -6.58 -1.36
N ASN A 439 15.43 -7.78 -1.88
CA ASN A 439 15.08 -9.06 -1.28
C ASN A 439 16.36 -9.76 -0.74
N GLU A 440 16.20 -10.98 -0.19
CA GLU A 440 17.31 -11.77 0.37
C GLU A 440 18.41 -12.08 -0.66
N ASN A 441 18.07 -12.10 -1.94
CA ASN A 441 18.96 -12.40 -3.07
C ASN A 441 19.49 -11.14 -3.78
N GLY A 442 19.16 -9.94 -3.29
CA GLY A 442 19.59 -8.66 -3.85
C GLY A 442 18.44 -7.83 -4.39
N ILE A 443 18.75 -6.92 -5.32
CA ILE A 443 17.75 -6.10 -6.01
C ILE A 443 17.56 -6.70 -7.41
N ASP A 444 16.31 -6.90 -7.81
CA ASP A 444 15.98 -7.53 -9.08
C ASP A 444 15.07 -6.63 -9.92
N ASP A 445 15.41 -5.34 -10.03
CA ASP A 445 14.63 -4.27 -10.70
C ASP A 445 14.01 -4.76 -12.04
N SER A 446 12.79 -5.29 -11.99
CA SER A 446 12.16 -6.00 -13.11
C SER A 446 10.92 -5.27 -13.61
N PHE A 447 10.57 -5.51 -14.85
CA PHE A 447 9.39 -4.91 -15.47
C PHE A 447 8.89 -5.77 -16.62
N ALA A 448 7.61 -5.66 -16.96
CA ALA A 448 7.08 -6.30 -18.17
C ALA A 448 7.13 -5.33 -19.34
N TYR A 449 7.56 -5.84 -20.49
CA TYR A 449 7.53 -5.16 -21.78
C TYR A 449 6.58 -5.91 -22.71
N ILE A 450 5.60 -5.21 -23.27
CA ILE A 450 4.58 -5.77 -24.17
C ILE A 450 4.63 -5.02 -25.50
N ASP A 451 4.62 -5.77 -26.60
CA ASP A 451 4.44 -5.25 -27.95
C ASP A 451 3.52 -6.17 -28.77
N ASN A 452 3.31 -5.86 -30.05
CA ASN A 452 2.47 -6.68 -30.93
C ASN A 452 3.07 -8.06 -31.28
N ASN A 453 4.26 -8.40 -30.78
CA ASN A 453 4.90 -9.69 -30.95
C ASN A 453 4.84 -10.58 -29.70
N GLY A 454 4.48 -10.01 -28.54
CA GLY A 454 4.29 -10.76 -27.30
C GLY A 454 4.70 -9.98 -26.06
N VAL A 455 5.06 -10.70 -25.00
CA VAL A 455 5.45 -10.12 -23.71
C VAL A 455 6.78 -10.67 -23.23
N ALA A 456 7.58 -9.81 -22.60
CA ALA A 456 8.84 -10.18 -21.97
C ALA A 456 8.87 -9.70 -20.52
N LEU A 457 9.45 -10.52 -19.64
CA LEU A 457 9.91 -10.08 -18.34
C LEU A 457 11.36 -9.63 -18.50
N MET A 458 11.61 -8.35 -18.26
CA MET A 458 12.90 -7.71 -18.41
C MET A 458 13.45 -7.29 -17.05
N LYS A 459 14.77 -7.04 -17.01
CA LYS A 459 15.49 -6.61 -15.83
C LYS A 459 16.38 -5.41 -16.15
N TRP A 460 16.30 -4.39 -15.31
CA TRP A 460 17.23 -3.27 -15.25
C TRP A 460 18.49 -3.68 -14.48
N ASN A 461 19.65 -3.43 -15.07
CA ASN A 461 20.94 -3.59 -14.41
C ASN A 461 21.53 -2.22 -14.12
N ASP A 462 21.51 -1.83 -12.85
CA ASP A 462 22.00 -0.52 -12.42
C ASP A 462 23.51 -0.33 -12.65
N ALA A 463 24.30 -1.40 -12.52
CA ALA A 463 25.75 -1.31 -12.71
C ALA A 463 26.14 -1.06 -14.17
N SER A 464 25.46 -1.71 -15.12
CA SER A 464 25.69 -1.49 -16.55
C SER A 464 24.83 -0.39 -17.16
N ARG A 465 23.83 0.11 -16.41
CA ARG A 465 22.77 1.00 -16.90
C ARG A 465 22.10 0.49 -18.17
N ASP A 466 21.80 -0.80 -18.17
CA ASP A 466 21.25 -1.48 -19.35
C ASP A 466 20.13 -2.45 -19.01
N ILE A 467 19.37 -2.82 -20.03
CA ILE A 467 18.21 -3.71 -19.92
C ILE A 467 18.61 -5.09 -20.43
N SER A 468 18.21 -6.11 -19.69
CA SER A 468 18.36 -7.52 -20.09
C SER A 468 17.00 -8.22 -20.13
N CYS A 469 16.89 -9.22 -20.98
CA CYS A 469 15.67 -10.02 -21.12
C CYS A 469 15.79 -11.29 -20.29
N THR A 470 14.94 -11.41 -19.27
CA THR A 470 14.91 -12.59 -18.41
C THR A 470 14.14 -13.72 -19.08
N LYS A 471 12.94 -13.42 -19.59
CA LYS A 471 12.09 -14.36 -20.32
C LYS A 471 11.27 -13.66 -21.39
N TYR A 472 11.04 -14.33 -22.50
CA TYR A 472 10.22 -13.82 -23.59
C TYR A 472 9.19 -14.84 -24.06
N PHE A 473 7.95 -14.40 -24.21
CA PHE A 473 6.81 -15.19 -24.66
C PHE A 473 6.25 -14.59 -25.96
N PRO A 474 6.60 -15.14 -27.12
CA PRO A 474 5.98 -14.79 -28.39
C PRO A 474 4.47 -15.01 -28.35
N LYS A 475 3.70 -14.13 -29.01
CA LYS A 475 2.24 -14.22 -29.07
C LYS A 475 1.75 -15.56 -29.62
N GLU A 476 2.48 -16.17 -30.55
CA GLU A 476 2.13 -17.45 -31.17
C GLU A 476 2.10 -18.57 -30.13
N ILE A 477 3.00 -18.51 -29.15
CA ILE A 477 3.08 -19.48 -28.04
C ILE A 477 1.94 -19.23 -27.06
N ILE A 478 1.65 -17.96 -26.75
CA ILE A 478 0.52 -17.60 -25.86
C ILE A 478 -0.81 -18.02 -26.48
N LYS A 479 -1.03 -17.75 -27.78
CA LYS A 479 -2.24 -18.20 -28.51
C LYS A 479 -2.37 -19.72 -28.56
N LYS A 480 -1.25 -20.43 -28.69
CA LYS A 480 -1.22 -21.88 -28.64
C LYS A 480 -1.66 -22.38 -27.26
N TRP A 481 -1.17 -21.78 -26.17
CA TRP A 481 -1.56 -22.15 -24.81
C TRP A 481 -3.01 -21.81 -24.50
N SER A 482 -3.54 -20.70 -25.02
CA SER A 482 -4.95 -20.32 -24.84
C SER A 482 -5.94 -21.10 -25.69
N GLY A 483 -5.47 -21.97 -26.60
CA GLY A 483 -6.32 -22.73 -27.50
C GLY A 483 -6.96 -21.89 -28.62
N ARG A 484 -6.61 -20.60 -28.75
CA ARG A 484 -7.15 -19.67 -29.76
C ARG A 484 -6.31 -19.68 -31.05
N GLN A 485 -6.06 -20.85 -31.63
CA GLN A 485 -5.19 -20.97 -32.82
C GLN A 485 -5.82 -20.49 -34.15
N SER A 486 -7.09 -20.07 -34.19
CA SER A 486 -7.81 -19.91 -35.46
C SER A 486 -8.90 -18.82 -35.53
N GLU A 487 -8.73 -17.68 -34.87
CA GLU A 487 -9.55 -16.48 -35.15
C GLU A 487 -8.75 -15.35 -35.80
#